data_AF-A0A956PV55-F1
#
_entry.id   AF-A0A956PV55-F1
#
_cell.length_a   1.000
_cell.length_b   1.000
_cell.length_c   1.000
_cell.angle_alpha   90.00
_cell.angle_beta   90.00
_cell.angle_gamma   90.00
#
_symmetry.space_group_name_H-M   'P 1'
#
loop_
_entity.id
_entity.type
_entity.pdbx_description
1 polymer ?
#
loop_
_entity_poly.entity_id
_entity_poly.type
_entity_poly.pdbx_seq_one_letter_code
_entity_poly.pdbx_strand_id
1 'polypeptide(L)'
;MLVAGAHLALFTGERIEDAYKQVHGTESRAAIHEHEEKAETLVVLAWAGLLLTAAGVWLPARLRQPARILATVVAFGIAGQAVNTGHAGGELVYGPDLQVPPPPAGMPFPASGGEDD
;
A
#
# COMPACT_ATOMS: atom_id res chain seq x y z
N MET A 1 -12.98 0.61 -0.81
CA MET A 1 -11.97 -0.28 -1.43
C MET A 1 -10.58 0.33 -1.43
N LEU A 2 -10.37 1.59 -1.84
CA LEU A 2 -9.01 2.20 -1.89
C LEU A 2 -8.26 2.20 -0.55
N VAL A 3 -8.92 2.58 0.56
CA VAL A 3 -8.28 2.56 1.91
C VAL A 3 -7.88 1.15 2.34
N ALA A 4 -8.76 0.16 2.12
CA ALA A 4 -8.47 -1.24 2.43
C ALA A 4 -7.31 -1.78 1.58
N GLY A 5 -7.27 -1.45 0.29
CA GLY A 5 -6.15 -1.80 -0.59
C GLY A 5 -4.83 -1.16 -0.17
N ALA A 6 -4.87 0.11 0.26
CA ALA A 6 -3.68 0.81 0.76
C ALA A 6 -3.14 0.18 2.06
N HIS A 7 -4.01 -0.21 3.00
CA HIS A 7 -3.57 -0.91 4.22
C HIS A 7 -3.02 -2.30 3.92
N LEU A 8 -3.67 -3.03 3.02
CA LEU A 8 -3.15 -4.34 2.60
C LEU A 8 -1.75 -4.20 2.00
N ALA A 9 -1.52 -3.21 1.14
CA ALA A 9 -0.19 -2.95 0.58
C ALA A 9 0.85 -2.69 1.68
N LEU A 10 0.51 -1.85 2.67
CA LEU A 10 1.39 -1.54 3.80
C LEU A 10 1.74 -2.79 4.62
N PHE A 11 0.74 -3.58 5.05
CA PHE A 11 0.96 -4.80 5.84
C PHE A 11 1.73 -5.89 5.08
N THR A 12 1.50 -6.00 3.77
CA THR A 12 2.25 -6.98 2.96
C THR A 12 3.72 -6.59 2.79
N GLY A 13 4.03 -5.29 2.80
CA GLY A 13 5.39 -4.77 2.72
C GLY A 13 6.24 -5.13 3.95
N GLU A 14 5.72 -4.87 5.16
CA GLU A 14 6.42 -5.14 6.42
C GLU A 14 6.85 -6.62 6.56
N ARG A 15 5.93 -7.54 6.24
CA ARG A 15 6.21 -8.98 6.32
C ARG A 15 7.32 -9.44 5.37
N ILE A 16 7.40 -8.82 4.19
CA ILE A 16 8.43 -9.14 3.21
C ILE A 16 9.76 -8.53 3.65
N GLU A 17 9.75 -7.31 4.20
CA GLU A 17 10.95 -6.66 4.72
C GLU A 17 11.61 -7.47 5.85
N ASP A 18 10.84 -7.97 6.81
CA ASP A 18 11.39 -8.76 7.92
C ASP A 18 12.05 -10.06 7.45
N ALA A 19 11.40 -10.76 6.52
CA ALA A 19 11.97 -11.94 5.88
C ALA A 19 13.23 -11.58 5.08
N TYR A 20 13.23 -10.42 4.42
CA TYR A 20 14.35 -9.96 3.61
C TYR A 20 15.58 -9.59 4.46
N LYS A 21 15.38 -8.84 5.54
CA LYS A 21 16.43 -8.43 6.49
C LYS A 21 17.18 -9.63 7.09
N GLN A 22 16.49 -10.73 7.34
CA GLN A 22 17.11 -11.97 7.84
C GLN A 22 18.08 -12.61 6.83
N VAL A 23 17.84 -12.43 5.52
CA VAL A 23 18.60 -13.12 4.47
C VAL A 23 19.72 -12.26 3.89
N HIS A 24 19.48 -10.97 3.68
CA HIS A 24 20.36 -10.10 2.88
C HIS A 24 20.99 -8.93 3.64
N GLY A 25 20.69 -8.78 4.94
CA GLY A 25 21.26 -7.69 5.74
C GLY A 25 20.82 -6.29 5.25
N THR A 26 21.73 -5.32 5.28
CA THR A 26 21.42 -3.90 5.03
C THR A 26 21.50 -3.45 3.57
N GLU A 27 21.97 -4.29 2.64
CA GLU A 27 22.26 -3.88 1.26
C GLU A 27 21.02 -3.50 0.44
N SER A 28 19.84 -3.95 0.85
CA SER A 28 18.55 -3.67 0.19
C SER A 28 17.73 -2.55 0.83
N ARG A 29 18.26 -1.88 1.87
CA ARG A 29 17.51 -0.85 2.61
C ARG A 29 16.94 0.24 1.71
N ALA A 30 17.67 0.66 0.70
CA ALA A 30 17.25 1.75 -0.18
C ALA A 30 15.98 1.40 -0.98
N ALA A 31 15.93 0.20 -1.57
CA ALA A 31 14.79 -0.23 -2.38
C ALA A 31 13.55 -0.52 -1.50
N ILE A 32 13.75 -1.13 -0.34
CA ILE A 32 12.67 -1.40 0.62
C ILE A 32 12.10 -0.07 1.15
N HIS A 33 12.97 0.88 1.51
CA HIS A 33 12.56 2.17 2.02
C HIS A 33 11.76 2.99 0.99
N GLU A 34 12.15 2.95 -0.29
CA GLU A 34 11.40 3.61 -1.35
C GLU A 34 9.99 3.01 -1.51
N HIS A 35 9.83 1.70 -1.34
CA HIS A 35 8.53 1.05 -1.36
C HIS A 35 7.67 1.44 -0.15
N GLU A 36 8.27 1.47 1.03
CA GLU A 36 7.62 1.88 2.29
C GLU A 36 7.10 3.31 2.21
N GLU A 37 7.93 4.26 1.76
CA GLU A 37 7.53 5.67 1.60
C GLU A 37 6.36 5.83 0.61
N LYS A 38 6.36 5.06 -0.48
CA LYS A 38 5.25 5.04 -1.46
C LYS A 38 3.98 4.43 -0.87
N ALA A 39 4.10 3.37 -0.06
CA ALA A 39 2.97 2.72 0.60
C ALA A 39 2.34 3.63 1.67
N GLU A 40 3.17 4.29 2.49
CA GLU A 40 2.71 5.25 3.48
C GLU A 40 1.98 6.43 2.82
N THR A 41 2.59 7.00 1.76
CA THR A 41 1.97 8.06 0.96
C THR A 41 0.61 7.64 0.41
N LEU A 42 0.50 6.39 -0.08
CA LEU A 42 -0.77 5.85 -0.59
C LEU A 42 -1.84 5.77 0.51
N VAL A 43 -1.49 5.33 1.71
CA VAL A 43 -2.40 5.27 2.87
C VAL A 43 -2.89 6.66 3.25
N VAL A 44 -1.99 7.64 3.35
CA VAL A 44 -2.33 9.03 3.67
C VAL A 44 -3.27 9.61 2.60
N LEU A 45 -2.97 9.41 1.31
CA LEU A 45 -3.81 9.88 0.21
C LEU A 45 -5.19 9.19 0.21
N ALA A 46 -5.24 7.89 0.49
CA ALA A 46 -6.50 7.15 0.54
C ALA A 46 -7.40 7.65 1.69
N TRP A 47 -6.85 7.91 2.87
CA TRP A 47 -7.58 8.52 3.99
C TRP A 47 -8.02 9.95 3.68
N ALA A 48 -7.13 10.78 3.16
CA ALA A 48 -7.46 12.15 2.77
C ALA A 48 -8.59 12.18 1.72
N GLY A 49 -8.53 11.30 0.71
CA GLY A 49 -9.58 11.17 -0.29
C GLY A 49 -10.91 10.71 0.29
N LEU A 50 -10.89 9.77 1.23
CA LEU A 50 -12.10 9.33 1.94
C LEU A 50 -12.74 10.49 2.72
N LEU A 51 -11.94 11.22 3.52
CA LEU A 51 -12.40 12.36 4.30
C LEU A 51 -12.95 13.48 3.40
N LEU A 52 -12.26 13.79 2.30
CA LEU A 52 -12.73 14.77 1.32
C LEU A 52 -14.08 14.37 0.72
N THR A 53 -14.23 13.10 0.36
CA THR A 53 -15.48 12.57 -0.21
C THR A 53 -16.61 12.61 0.81
N ALA A 54 -16.34 12.22 2.07
CA ALA A 54 -17.30 12.27 3.16
C ALA A 54 -17.73 13.71 3.48
N ALA A 55 -16.79 14.65 3.54
CA ALA A 55 -17.07 16.07 3.74
C ALA A 55 -17.93 16.65 2.60
N GLY A 56 -17.71 16.19 1.36
CA GLY A 56 -18.47 16.60 0.19
C GLY A 56 -19.97 16.31 0.26
N VAL A 57 -20.41 15.35 1.09
CA VAL A 57 -21.83 15.03 1.30
C VAL A 57 -22.58 16.20 1.96
N TRP A 58 -21.89 16.95 2.82
CA TRP A 58 -22.43 18.07 3.57
C TRP A 58 -22.46 19.37 2.77
N LEU A 59 -21.96 19.37 1.53
CA LEU A 59 -21.95 20.55 0.68
C LEU A 59 -23.36 20.92 0.17
N PRO A 60 -23.64 22.22 0.00
CA PRO A 60 -24.85 22.71 -0.66
C PRO A 60 -25.03 22.10 -2.05
N ALA A 61 -26.28 21.91 -2.48
CA ALA A 61 -26.61 21.22 -3.75
C ALA A 61 -25.83 21.76 -4.97
N ARG A 62 -25.63 23.08 -5.04
CA ARG A 62 -24.87 23.76 -6.11
C ARG A 62 -23.39 23.36 -6.20
N LEU A 63 -22.80 22.86 -5.10
CA LEU A 63 -21.39 22.46 -5.03
C LEU A 63 -21.19 20.93 -5.09
N ARG A 64 -22.27 20.14 -5.04
CA ARG A 64 -22.16 18.67 -5.04
C ARG A 64 -21.59 18.12 -6.35
N GLN A 65 -21.99 18.67 -7.48
CA GLN A 65 -21.52 18.22 -8.79
C GLN A 65 -20.02 18.47 -9.02
N PRO A 66 -19.47 19.68 -8.81
CA PRO A 66 -18.03 19.89 -8.92
C PRO A 66 -17.25 19.08 -7.88
N ALA A 67 -17.78 18.93 -6.65
CA ALA A 67 -17.15 18.08 -5.64
C ALA A 67 -17.06 16.61 -6.07
N ARG A 68 -18.08 16.05 -6.74
CA ARG A 68 -18.04 14.69 -7.29
C ARG A 68 -16.99 14.53 -8.39
N ILE A 69 -16.87 15.51 -9.28
CA ILE A 69 -15.85 15.51 -10.33
C ILE A 69 -14.46 15.52 -9.70
N LEU A 70 -14.23 16.41 -8.74
CA LEU A 70 -12.95 16.49 -8.02
C LEU A 70 -12.64 15.19 -7.29
N ALA A 71 -13.60 14.61 -6.55
CA ALA A 71 -13.42 13.33 -5.88
C ALA A 71 -13.08 12.19 -6.86
N THR A 72 -13.67 12.21 -8.06
CA THR A 72 -13.35 11.23 -9.12
C THR A 72 -11.91 11.39 -9.59
N VAL A 73 -11.45 12.61 -9.85
CA VAL A 73 -10.06 12.89 -10.23
C VAL A 73 -9.08 12.43 -9.14
N VAL A 74 -9.39 12.72 -7.88
CA VAL A 74 -8.60 12.27 -6.73
C VAL A 74 -8.55 10.74 -6.65
N ALA A 75 -9.67 10.05 -6.87
CA ALA A 75 -9.72 8.59 -6.87
C ALA A 75 -8.85 7.97 -7.97
N PHE A 76 -8.82 8.56 -9.17
CA PHE A 76 -7.91 8.14 -10.24
C PHE A 76 -6.44 8.39 -9.89
N GLY A 77 -6.13 9.51 -9.23
CA GLY A 77 -4.78 9.78 -8.73
C GLY A 77 -4.32 8.74 -7.71
N ILE A 78 -5.17 8.39 -6.74
CA ILE A 78 -4.89 7.34 -5.75
C ILE A 78 -4.71 5.98 -6.43
N ALA A 79 -5.54 5.65 -7.43
CA ALA A 79 -5.41 4.41 -8.18
C ALA A 79 -4.09 4.34 -8.96
N GLY A 80 -3.66 5.44 -9.59
CA GLY A 80 -2.36 5.52 -10.25
C GLY A 80 -1.20 5.30 -9.27
N GLN A 81 -1.28 5.90 -8.08
CA GLN A 81 -0.27 5.69 -7.04
C GLN A 81 -0.27 4.24 -6.55
N ALA A 82 -1.43 3.59 -6.41
CA ALA A 82 -1.52 2.18 -6.03
C ALA A 82 -0.81 1.26 -7.04
N VAL A 83 -0.93 1.55 -8.34
CA VAL A 83 -0.20 0.80 -9.39
C VAL A 83 1.30 1.00 -9.24
N ASN A 84 1.76 2.23 -8.98
CA ASN A 84 3.18 2.53 -8.81
C ASN A 84 3.77 1.83 -7.57
N THR A 85 3.06 1.86 -6.43
CA THR A 85 3.44 1.12 -5.23
C THR A 85 3.49 -0.39 -5.50
N GLY A 86 2.51 -0.93 -6.24
CA GLY A 86 2.47 -2.34 -6.62
C GLY A 86 3.63 -2.76 -7.53
N HIS A 87 4.00 -1.93 -8.51
CA HIS A 87 5.17 -2.17 -9.36
C HIS A 87 6.48 -2.17 -8.55
N ALA A 88 6.67 -1.19 -7.68
CA ALA A 88 7.83 -1.16 -6.79
C ALA A 88 7.90 -2.43 -5.91
N GLY A 89 6.77 -2.90 -5.39
CA GLY A 89 6.72 -4.17 -4.65
C GLY A 89 7.05 -5.39 -5.53
N GLY A 90 6.60 -5.39 -6.78
CA GLY A 90 6.96 -6.43 -7.75
C GLY A 90 8.45 -6.47 -8.07
N GLU A 91 9.11 -5.31 -8.17
CA GLU A 91 10.56 -5.22 -8.35
C GLU A 91 11.33 -5.78 -7.15
N LEU A 92 10.83 -5.63 -5.92
CA LEU A 92 11.43 -6.28 -4.75
C LEU A 92 11.36 -7.81 -4.81
N VAL A 93 10.29 -8.38 -5.38
CA VAL A 93 10.07 -9.83 -5.43
C VAL A 93 10.74 -10.48 -6.65
N TYR A 94 10.67 -9.83 -7.81
CA TYR A 94 11.07 -10.38 -9.10
C TYR A 94 12.33 -9.71 -9.69
N GLY A 95 12.85 -8.67 -9.03
CA GLY A 95 14.05 -7.98 -9.48
C GLY A 95 15.29 -8.89 -9.43
N PRO A 96 16.19 -8.77 -10.41
CA PRO A 96 17.39 -9.61 -10.48
C PRO A 96 18.30 -9.47 -9.26
N ASP A 97 18.25 -8.32 -8.58
CA ASP A 97 19.11 -7.96 -7.46
C ASP A 97 18.56 -8.39 -6.09
N LEU A 98 17.26 -8.71 -5.99
CA LEU A 98 16.57 -8.91 -4.71
C LEU A 98 15.81 -10.25 -4.65
N GLN A 99 16.13 -11.24 -5.49
CA GLN A 99 15.42 -12.52 -5.55
C GLN A 99 15.18 -13.11 -4.16
N VAL A 100 14.00 -12.84 -3.58
CA VAL A 100 13.61 -13.38 -2.29
C VAL A 100 13.38 -14.86 -2.57
N PRO A 101 14.17 -15.77 -1.98
CA PRO A 101 13.95 -17.18 -2.22
C PRO A 101 12.49 -17.51 -1.83
N PRO A 102 11.77 -18.30 -2.64
CA PRO A 102 10.42 -18.68 -2.29
C PRO A 102 10.43 -19.30 -0.89
N PRO A 103 9.41 -19.02 -0.05
CA PRO A 103 9.37 -19.59 1.28
C PRO A 103 9.49 -21.12 1.17
N PRO A 104 10.32 -21.77 2.01
CA PRO A 104 10.54 -23.20 1.92
C PRO A 104 9.22 -23.96 1.91
N ALA A 105 9.10 -24.90 0.97
CA ALA A 105 7.91 -25.72 0.80
C ALA A 105 7.58 -26.41 2.13
N GLY A 106 6.42 -26.07 2.69
CA GLY A 106 5.96 -26.63 3.97
C GLY A 106 6.10 -25.70 5.18
N MET A 107 6.59 -24.46 5.03
CA MET A 107 6.35 -23.46 6.07
C MET A 107 4.84 -23.16 6.12
N PRO A 108 4.13 -23.46 7.22
CA PRO A 108 2.76 -23.00 7.37
C PRO A 108 2.78 -21.48 7.29
N PHE A 109 1.85 -20.88 6.53
CA PHE A 109 1.54 -19.48 6.76
C PHE A 109 1.23 -19.37 8.25
N PRO A 110 1.95 -18.55 9.04
CA PRO A 110 1.56 -18.32 10.42
C PRO A 110 0.11 -17.86 10.34
N ALA A 111 -0.79 -18.66 10.94
CA ALA A 111 -2.20 -18.32 11.02
C ALA A 111 -2.26 -16.87 11.50
N SER A 112 -2.93 -16.00 10.74
CA SER A 112 -3.14 -14.60 11.09
C SER A 112 -3.40 -14.53 12.58
N GLY A 113 -2.46 -13.98 13.34
CA GLY A 113 -2.48 -14.01 14.79
C GLY A 113 -3.86 -13.60 15.25
N GLY A 114 -4.62 -14.55 15.77
CA GLY A 114 -5.75 -14.24 16.63
C GLY A 114 -5.12 -13.50 17.80
N GLU A 115 -5.51 -12.24 17.96
CA GLU A 115 -5.48 -11.59 19.26
C GLU A 115 -6.27 -12.48 20.21
N ASP A 116 -5.56 -13.31 20.98
CA ASP A 116 -6.06 -13.81 22.25
C ASP A 116 -5.39 -12.95 23.34
N ASP A 117 -6.24 -12.10 23.93
CA ASP A 117 -6.14 -11.33 25.18
C ASP A 117 -5.39 -9.97 25.24
#